data_AF-A0A955XJK5-F1
#
_entry.id   AF-A0A955XJK5-F1
#
_cell.length_a   1.000
_cell.length_b   1.000
_cell.length_c   1.000
_cell.angle_alpha   90.00
_cell.angle_beta   90.00
_cell.angle_gamma   90.00
#
_symmetry.space_group_name_H-M   'P 1'
#
loop_
_entity.id
_entity.type
_entity.pdbx_description
1 polymer ?
#
loop_
_entity_poly.entity_id
_entity_poly.type
_entity_poly.pdbx_seq_one_letter_code
_entity_poly.pdbx_strand_id
1 'polypeptide(L)'
;MIRTGRSAIFPAVLRPLLPLLLLLSLGAPALAQPTEQARVQATEAYEAGVAAFKAKDFAEALARFERAYKLDPSPVLLYNLARTHQEMRHWTQAIEHFELYLARVPDGDDRADVEARVRTMRNLLAEIEAAKAEPPPAEPPPAEP
;
A
#
# COMPACT_ATOMS: atom_id res chain seq x y z
N MET A 1 51.96 -23.08 -69.50
CA MET A 1 51.43 -23.59 -70.78
C MET A 1 50.59 -24.85 -70.50
N ILE A 2 49.27 -24.73 -70.68
CA ILE A 2 48.27 -25.73 -71.10
C ILE A 2 48.34 -27.17 -70.52
N ARG A 3 47.32 -27.58 -69.74
CA ARG A 3 46.38 -28.67 -70.13
C ARG A 3 45.23 -28.90 -69.13
N THR A 4 44.02 -28.59 -69.62
CA THR A 4 42.79 -29.42 -69.61
C THR A 4 42.26 -30.01 -68.30
N GLY A 5 41.01 -29.64 -68.00
CA GLY A 5 40.21 -30.20 -66.92
C GLY A 5 39.49 -31.51 -67.25
N ARG A 6 38.67 -31.97 -66.30
CA ARG A 6 37.49 -32.78 -66.57
C ARG A 6 36.53 -32.74 -65.38
N SER A 7 35.27 -32.61 -65.73
CA SER A 7 34.07 -32.33 -64.95
C SER A 7 33.74 -33.38 -63.89
N ALA A 8 32.87 -33.05 -62.93
CA ALA A 8 31.45 -33.46 -62.98
C ALA A 8 30.70 -33.34 -61.61
N ILE A 9 29.50 -32.74 -61.67
CA ILE A 9 28.25 -33.08 -60.94
C ILE A 9 28.00 -32.44 -59.53
N PHE A 10 27.16 -31.40 -59.52
CA PHE A 10 26.21 -31.00 -58.46
C PHE A 10 25.03 -32.01 -58.37
N PRO A 11 24.12 -32.03 -57.36
CA PRO A 11 23.77 -31.00 -56.35
C PRO A 11 23.64 -31.61 -54.92
N ALA A 12 23.35 -30.88 -53.83
CA ALA A 12 21.99 -30.48 -53.48
C ALA A 12 21.91 -29.90 -52.06
N VAL A 13 20.84 -29.12 -51.88
CA VAL A 13 20.14 -28.75 -50.63
C VAL A 13 20.61 -27.50 -49.89
N LEU A 14 20.14 -26.39 -50.46
CA LEU A 14 19.60 -25.19 -49.81
C LEU A 14 18.87 -25.47 -48.48
N ARG A 15 19.20 -24.73 -47.42
CA ARG A 15 18.27 -24.47 -46.30
C ARG A 15 18.46 -23.04 -45.79
N PRO A 16 17.48 -22.14 -45.99
CA PRO A 16 17.61 -20.73 -45.62
C PRO A 16 17.46 -20.55 -44.10
N LEU A 17 18.34 -19.74 -43.51
CA LEU A 17 18.28 -19.32 -42.10
C LEU A 17 17.04 -18.44 -41.88
N LEU A 18 16.17 -18.89 -40.97
CA LEU A 18 14.90 -18.29 -40.54
C LEU A 18 15.10 -16.90 -39.88
N PRO A 19 14.10 -15.99 -39.93
CA PRO A 19 14.28 -14.54 -39.85
C PRO A 19 14.32 -13.98 -38.42
N LEU A 20 14.94 -12.80 -38.36
CA LEU A 20 14.96 -11.79 -37.30
C LEU A 20 13.62 -11.69 -36.54
N LEU A 21 13.62 -12.19 -35.30
CA LEU A 21 12.51 -12.13 -34.36
C LEU A 21 12.47 -10.71 -33.77
N LEU A 22 11.66 -9.84 -34.38
CA LEU A 22 11.40 -8.48 -33.91
C LEU A 22 10.66 -8.58 -32.56
N LEU A 23 11.38 -8.31 -31.47
CA LEU A 23 10.87 -8.26 -30.10
C LEU A 23 9.77 -7.20 -29.97
N LEU A 24 8.52 -7.65 -29.89
CA LEU A 24 7.37 -6.87 -29.50
C LEU A 24 7.47 -6.58 -27.98
N SER A 25 8.14 -5.50 -27.58
CA SER A 25 8.11 -5.06 -26.18
C SER A 25 6.76 -4.39 -25.91
N LEU A 26 5.74 -5.19 -25.56
CA LEU A 26 4.54 -4.67 -24.93
C LEU A 26 4.94 -4.02 -23.60
N GLY A 27 4.78 -2.70 -23.53
CA GLY A 27 5.14 -1.90 -22.37
C GLY A 27 4.51 -2.45 -21.09
N ALA A 28 5.35 -2.89 -20.16
CA ALA A 28 4.92 -3.04 -18.79
C ALA A 28 4.45 -1.67 -18.28
N PRO A 29 3.36 -1.58 -17.50
CA PRO A 29 3.01 -0.34 -16.83
C PRO A 29 4.17 -0.03 -15.88
N ALA A 30 5.05 0.88 -16.30
CA ALA A 30 6.05 1.45 -15.41
C ALA A 30 5.25 2.12 -14.30
N LEU A 31 5.33 1.58 -13.09
CA LEU A 31 4.89 2.28 -11.89
C LEU A 31 5.65 3.60 -11.87
N ALA A 32 4.99 4.66 -12.33
CA ALA A 32 5.61 5.96 -12.47
C ALA A 32 6.05 6.41 -11.08
N GLN A 33 7.36 6.56 -10.88
CA GLN A 33 7.88 7.07 -9.62
C GLN A 33 7.35 8.49 -9.39
N PRO A 34 7.11 8.89 -8.13
CA PRO A 34 6.70 10.25 -7.81
C PRO A 34 7.69 11.26 -8.40
N THR A 35 7.16 12.27 -9.10
CA THR A 35 7.95 13.37 -9.65
C THR A 35 8.55 14.20 -8.52
N GLU A 36 9.63 14.93 -8.78
CA GLU A 36 10.24 15.82 -7.78
C GLU A 36 9.23 16.82 -7.22
N GLN A 37 8.40 17.40 -8.08
CA GLN A 37 7.32 18.30 -7.66
C GLN A 37 6.28 17.60 -6.77
N ALA A 38 5.96 16.33 -7.03
CA ALA A 38 5.05 15.56 -6.17
C ALA A 38 5.66 15.32 -4.78
N ARG A 39 6.97 15.03 -4.70
CA ARG A 39 7.68 14.85 -3.42
C ARG A 39 7.72 16.13 -2.58
N VAL A 40 7.94 17.29 -3.22
CA VAL A 40 7.88 18.58 -2.54
C VAL A 40 6.48 18.81 -1.95
N GLN A 41 5.43 18.63 -2.75
CA GLN A 41 4.05 18.77 -2.27
C GLN A 41 3.69 17.74 -1.18
N ALA A 42 4.23 16.51 -1.26
CA ALA A 42 4.03 15.49 -0.24
C ALA A 42 4.69 15.91 1.09
N THR A 43 5.88 16.50 1.02
CA THR A 43 6.62 17.00 2.19
C THR A 43 5.87 18.16 2.85
N GLU A 44 5.41 19.14 2.08
CA GLU A 44 4.60 20.26 2.59
C GLU A 44 3.31 19.76 3.26
N ALA A 45 2.61 18.80 2.62
CA ALA A 45 1.42 18.20 3.18
C ALA A 45 1.73 17.40 4.47
N TYR A 46 2.83 16.66 4.50
CA TYR A 46 3.29 15.93 5.68
C TYR A 46 3.56 16.88 6.86
N GLU A 47 4.31 17.96 6.64
CA GLU A 47 4.65 18.93 7.68
C GLU A 47 3.40 19.62 8.25
N ALA A 48 2.47 20.02 7.37
CA ALA A 48 1.17 20.54 7.78
C ALA A 48 0.37 19.52 8.59
N GLY A 49 0.38 18.24 8.19
CA GLY A 49 -0.27 17.16 8.94
C GLY A 49 0.35 16.95 10.32
N VAL A 50 1.68 17.01 10.44
CA VAL A 50 2.38 16.93 11.73
C VAL A 50 1.99 18.11 12.63
N ALA A 51 1.91 19.32 12.07
CA ALA A 51 1.49 20.50 12.83
C ALA A 51 0.04 20.37 13.33
N ALA A 52 -0.90 19.95 12.47
CA ALA A 52 -2.29 19.71 12.84
C ALA A 52 -2.43 18.60 13.90
N PHE A 53 -1.70 17.51 13.75
CA PHE A 53 -1.70 16.40 14.73
C PHE A 53 -1.23 16.89 16.11
N LYS A 54 -0.14 17.67 16.16
CA LYS A 54 0.36 18.28 17.41
C LYS A 54 -0.66 19.25 18.03
N ALA A 55 -1.42 19.96 17.20
CA ALA A 55 -2.52 20.82 17.63
C ALA A 55 -3.78 20.04 18.06
N LYS A 56 -3.77 18.70 17.98
CA LYS A 56 -4.93 17.81 18.19
C LYS A 56 -6.09 18.04 17.22
N ASP A 57 -5.83 18.73 16.11
CA ASP A 57 -6.77 18.80 14.99
C ASP A 57 -6.56 17.55 14.12
N PHE A 58 -7.12 16.43 14.59
CA PHE A 58 -6.93 15.14 13.94
C PHE A 58 -7.65 15.05 12.58
N ALA A 59 -8.71 15.83 12.36
CA ALA A 59 -9.41 15.86 11.08
C ALA A 59 -8.54 16.53 10.00
N GLU A 60 -7.95 17.69 10.30
CA GLU A 60 -7.01 18.34 9.38
C GLU A 60 -5.75 17.50 9.20
N ALA A 61 -5.22 16.92 10.28
CA ALA A 61 -4.06 16.04 10.21
C ALA A 61 -4.30 14.86 9.24
N LEU A 62 -5.48 14.24 9.32
CA LEU A 62 -5.85 13.12 8.46
C LEU A 62 -5.86 13.55 6.99
N ALA A 63 -6.56 14.64 6.65
CA ALA A 63 -6.63 15.14 5.29
C ALA A 63 -5.25 15.48 4.71
N ARG A 64 -4.36 16.03 5.54
CA ARG A 64 -2.98 16.37 5.16
C ARG A 64 -2.13 15.12 4.93
N PHE A 65 -2.19 14.15 5.82
CA PHE A 65 -1.46 12.90 5.66
C PHE A 65 -1.97 12.06 4.49
N GLU A 66 -3.29 12.04 4.23
CA GLU A 66 -3.86 11.38 3.05
C GLU A 66 -3.36 12.01 1.76
N ARG A 67 -3.31 13.35 1.70
CA ARG A 67 -2.75 14.06 0.55
C ARG A 67 -1.27 13.71 0.35
N ALA A 68 -0.48 13.73 1.42
CA ALA A 68 0.93 13.36 1.36
C ALA A 68 1.10 11.91 0.87
N TYR A 69 0.32 10.97 1.41
CA TYR A 69 0.37 9.55 1.02
C TYR A 69 -0.04 9.32 -0.44
N LYS A 70 -1.02 10.07 -0.95
CA LYS A 70 -1.42 9.99 -2.37
C LYS A 70 -0.31 10.47 -3.31
N LEU A 71 0.50 11.44 -2.88
CA LEU A 71 1.57 12.03 -3.68
C LEU A 71 2.87 11.20 -3.62
N ASP A 72 3.23 10.74 -2.42
CA ASP A 72 4.44 9.95 -2.19
C ASP A 72 4.18 8.88 -1.11
N PRO A 73 3.68 7.70 -1.47
CA PRO A 73 3.35 6.65 -0.52
C PRO A 73 4.59 6.13 0.22
N SER A 74 4.60 6.21 1.56
CA SER A 74 5.72 5.73 2.38
C SER A 74 5.25 5.08 3.69
N PRO A 75 6.07 4.22 4.33
CA PRO A 75 5.73 3.63 5.62
C PRO A 75 5.50 4.66 6.73
N VAL A 76 6.26 5.75 6.74
CA VAL A 76 6.09 6.84 7.71
C VAL A 76 4.69 7.45 7.63
N LEU A 77 4.16 7.62 6.41
CA LEU A 77 2.81 8.11 6.20
C LEU A 77 1.74 7.09 6.62
N LEU A 78 1.95 5.79 6.38
CA LEU A 78 1.06 4.74 6.89
C LEU A 78 0.96 4.79 8.42
N TYR A 79 2.09 4.92 9.11
CA TYR A 79 2.13 5.04 10.56
C TYR A 79 1.38 6.29 11.06
N ASN A 80 1.58 7.43 10.41
CA ASN A 80 0.90 8.68 10.78
C ASN A 80 -0.61 8.62 10.51
N LEU A 81 -1.05 8.04 9.40
CA LEU A 81 -2.47 7.79 9.11
C LEU A 81 -3.08 6.88 10.19
N ALA A 82 -2.41 5.78 10.51
CA ALA A 82 -2.87 4.85 11.54
C ALA A 82 -3.01 5.52 12.92
N ARG A 83 -2.01 6.30 13.32
CA ARG A 83 -2.06 7.07 14.57
C ARG A 83 -3.19 8.09 14.57
N THR A 84 -3.39 8.80 13.47
CA THR A 84 -4.46 9.81 13.37
C THR A 84 -5.84 9.17 13.46
N HIS A 85 -6.07 8.06 12.75
CA HIS A 85 -7.29 7.28 12.90
C HIS A 85 -7.48 6.76 14.33
N GLN A 86 -6.40 6.34 15.01
CA GLN A 86 -6.48 5.91 16.39
C GLN A 86 -6.94 7.04 17.33
N GLU A 87 -6.39 8.25 17.21
CA GLU A 87 -6.81 9.40 18.04
C GLU A 87 -8.29 9.76 17.81
N MET A 88 -8.80 9.54 16.58
CA MET A 88 -10.20 9.72 16.22
C MET A 88 -11.09 8.52 16.61
N ARG A 89 -10.54 7.45 17.20
CA ARG A 89 -11.23 6.19 17.51
C ARG A 89 -11.81 5.48 16.28
N HIS A 90 -11.26 5.76 15.10
CA HIS A 90 -11.55 5.08 13.85
C HIS A 90 -10.77 3.74 13.81
N TRP A 91 -11.16 2.80 14.67
CA TRP A 91 -10.38 1.60 14.97
C TRP A 91 -10.07 0.74 13.75
N THR A 92 -11.06 0.53 12.88
CA THR A 92 -10.89 -0.27 11.66
C THR A 92 -9.80 0.30 10.77
N GLN A 93 -9.90 1.58 10.40
CA GLN A 93 -8.89 2.22 9.56
C GLN A 93 -7.52 2.31 10.24
N ALA A 94 -7.47 2.52 11.56
CA ALA A 94 -6.22 2.54 12.30
C ALA A 94 -5.50 1.19 12.24
N ILE A 95 -6.23 0.09 12.41
CA ILE A 95 -5.71 -1.28 12.31
C ILE A 95 -5.19 -1.54 10.89
N GLU A 96 -5.98 -1.24 9.86
CA GLU A 96 -5.60 -1.45 8.45
C GLU A 96 -4.27 -0.76 8.10
N HIS A 97 -4.10 0.51 8.50
CA HIS A 97 -2.89 1.25 8.20
C HIS A 97 -1.67 0.75 9.01
N PHE A 98 -1.84 0.34 10.27
CA PHE A 98 -0.75 -0.28 11.04
C PHE A 98 -0.34 -1.64 10.48
N GLU A 99 -1.28 -2.45 10.00
CA GLU A 99 -0.96 -3.72 9.36
C GLU A 99 -0.18 -3.51 8.06
N LEU A 100 -0.57 -2.52 7.26
CA LEU A 100 0.20 -2.11 6.08
C LEU A 100 1.59 -1.62 6.46
N TYR A 101 1.73 -0.84 7.54
CA TYR A 101 3.02 -0.41 8.06
C TYR A 101 3.91 -1.62 8.43
N LEU A 102 3.38 -2.54 9.25
CA LEU A 102 4.08 -3.77 9.67
C LEU A 102 4.49 -4.66 8.50
N ALA A 103 3.68 -4.70 7.43
CA ALA A 103 4.01 -5.43 6.22
C ALA A 103 5.15 -4.78 5.41
N ARG A 104 5.30 -3.45 5.49
CA ARG A 104 6.36 -2.70 4.80
C ARG A 104 7.64 -2.55 5.61
N VAL A 105 7.56 -2.64 6.93
CA VAL A 105 8.69 -2.52 7.86
C VAL A 105 8.69 -3.74 8.79
N PRO A 106 8.97 -4.94 8.26
CA PRO A 106 8.85 -6.19 9.03
C PRO A 106 9.84 -6.29 10.19
N ASP A 107 10.99 -5.61 10.10
CA ASP A 107 12.08 -5.65 11.09
C ASP A 107 12.25 -4.32 11.83
N GLY A 108 11.20 -3.49 11.91
CA GLY A 108 11.24 -2.21 12.62
C GLY A 108 11.38 -2.38 14.13
N ASP A 109 12.18 -1.53 14.77
CA ASP A 109 12.38 -1.55 16.23
C ASP A 109 11.06 -1.33 17.00
N ASP A 110 10.09 -0.65 16.40
CA ASP A 110 8.77 -0.36 16.95
C ASP A 110 7.72 -1.46 16.67
N ARG A 111 8.10 -2.56 16.00
CA ARG A 111 7.19 -3.63 15.59
C ARG A 111 6.33 -4.14 16.74
N ALA A 112 6.95 -4.52 17.86
CA ALA A 112 6.26 -5.12 18.99
C ALA A 112 5.20 -4.16 19.58
N ASP A 113 5.52 -2.86 19.63
CA ASP A 113 4.62 -1.82 20.11
C ASP A 113 3.43 -1.62 19.15
N VAL A 114 3.70 -1.60 17.84
CA VAL A 114 2.64 -1.48 16.82
C VAL A 114 1.71 -2.70 16.84
N GLU A 115 2.25 -3.91 16.97
CA GLU A 115 1.44 -5.12 17.12
C GLU A 115 0.57 -5.08 18.39
N ALA A 116 1.10 -4.57 19.51
CA ALA A 116 0.34 -4.40 20.75
C ALA A 116 -0.81 -3.38 20.59
N ARG A 117 -0.57 -2.28 19.87
CA ARG A 117 -1.59 -1.28 19.54
C ARG A 117 -2.71 -1.91 18.69
N VAL A 118 -2.35 -2.67 17.66
CA VAL A 118 -3.33 -3.40 16.82
C VAL A 118 -4.17 -4.36 17.65
N ARG A 119 -3.56 -5.17 18.53
CA ARG A 119 -4.31 -6.07 19.44
C ARG A 119 -5.29 -5.31 20.32
N THR A 120 -4.85 -4.20 20.91
CA THR A 120 -5.69 -3.37 21.78
C THR A 120 -6.91 -2.83 21.03
N MET A 121 -6.71 -2.28 19.83
CA MET A 121 -7.82 -1.73 19.04
C MET A 121 -8.79 -2.81 18.55
N ARG A 122 -8.30 -4.02 18.22
CA ARG A 122 -9.18 -5.15 17.87
C ARG A 122 -10.08 -5.56 19.03
N ASN A 123 -9.55 -5.60 20.25
CA ASN A 123 -10.36 -5.88 21.44
C ASN A 123 -11.43 -4.79 21.65
N LEU A 124 -11.05 -3.51 21.56
CA LEU A 124 -12.00 -2.40 21.66
C LEU A 124 -13.10 -2.46 20.59
N LEU A 125 -12.74 -2.82 19.35
CA LEU A 125 -13.70 -2.97 18.28
C LEU A 125 -14.68 -4.12 18.57
N ALA A 126 -14.17 -5.27 19.03
CA ALA A 126 -15.00 -6.42 19.40
C ALA A 126 -15.94 -6.11 20.56
N GLU A 127 -15.49 -5.38 21.58
CA GLU A 127 -16.34 -4.92 22.70
C GLU A 127 -17.46 -3.99 22.21
N ILE A 128 -17.15 -3.05 21.31
CA ILE A 128 -18.14 -2.15 20.72
C ILE A 128 -19.18 -2.92 19.90
N GLU A 129 -18.74 -3.93 19.15
CA GLU A 129 -19.62 -4.77 18.34
C GLU A 129 -20.51 -5.66 19.21
N ALA A 130 -19.96 -6.27 20.26
CA ALA A 130 -20.72 -7.06 21.21
C ALA A 130 -21.79 -6.22 21.92
N ALA A 131 -21.44 -5.02 22.40
CA ALA A 131 -22.38 -4.11 23.05
C ALA A 131 -23.51 -3.65 22.12
N LYS A 132 -23.26 -3.57 20.81
CA LYS A 132 -24.31 -3.26 19.81
C LYS A 132 -25.20 -4.46 19.50
N ALA A 133 -24.71 -5.68 19.72
CA ALA A 133 -25.43 -6.93 19.44
C ALA A 133 -26.27 -7.40 20.64
N GLU A 134 -25.98 -6.94 21.86
CA GLU A 134 -26.79 -7.23 23.03
C GLU A 134 -28.18 -6.56 22.92
N PRO A 135 -29.28 -7.33 23.03
CA PRO A 135 -30.61 -6.75 23.09
C PRO A 135 -30.74 -5.89 24.36
N PRO A 136 -31.51 -4.78 24.32
CA PRO A 136 -31.72 -3.95 25.49
C PRO A 136 -32.25 -4.81 26.66
N PRO A 137 -31.86 -4.50 27.91
CA PRO A 137 -32.40 -5.19 29.08
C PRO A 137 -33.93 -5.21 28.98
N ALA A 138 -34.53 -6.39 29.17
CA ALA A 138 -35.99 -6.50 29.20
C ALA A 138 -36.53 -5.49 30.22
N GLU A 139 -37.50 -4.66 29.81
CA GLU A 139 -38.17 -3.74 30.73
C GLU A 139 -38.66 -4.56 31.94
N PRO A 140 -38.42 -4.07 33.19
CA PRO A 140 -38.94 -4.76 34.36
C PRO A 140 -40.46 -4.91 34.19
N PRO A 141 -41.04 -6.08 34.53
CA PRO A 141 -42.46 -6.30 34.36
C PRO A 141 -43.23 -5.15 35.03
N PRO A 142 -44.30 -4.62 34.40
CA PRO A 142 -45.08 -3.55 34.99
C PRO A 142 -45.50 -3.96 36.40
N ALA A 143 -45.29 -3.06 37.37
CA ALA A 143 -45.69 -3.31 38.75
C ALA A 143 -47.16 -3.68 38.78
N GLU A 144 -47.48 -4.85 39.35
CA GLU A 144 -48.86 -5.27 39.54
C GLU A 144 -49.57 -4.26 40.46
N PRO A 145 -50.84 -3.91 40.16
CA PRO A 145 -51.62 -2.92 40.92
C PRO A 145 -51.96 -3.37 42.34
#